data_AF-A0A7T5R610-F1
#
_entry.id   AF-A0A7T5R610-F1
#
_cell.length_a   1.000
_cell.length_b   1.000
_cell.length_c   1.000
_cell.angle_alpha   90.00
_cell.angle_beta   90.00
_cell.angle_gamma   90.00
#
_symmetry.space_group_name_H-M   'P 1'
#
loop_
_entity.id
_entity.type
_entity.pdbx_description
1 polymer ?
#
loop_
_entity_poly.entity_id
_entity_poly.type
_entity_poly.pdbx_seq_one_letter_code
_entity_poly.pdbx_strand_id
1 'polypeptide(L)'
;MALFGLLALAVYLMYKKEWVLAHIALIPSFLWHFLGSFVLSGELAGNYDYYLFLLAFVLLFVPYKEFFLKLLLVLFYFLASLSKIHESWILGTYFSSLKTGLPLFPDWSIPIWTNLVIFMEMVAAWFLLSGRRLLQRAVFIFFVAFHLYSGIFVGFRYPATVLPTLLILFGPLYAYTPPPLTRRALAGWILVSLMFMAQLSPLLVRGDEKLTLEANKFGLYMFESNHQCVSSATVFLKDGTQYEVRAESVSARSRCDPYYYWFSLRAPCERDQAIGRIVWTFDHSINGGPFLRIVDEQDACSLSYDPFRHNAWIKTETDAPEVIGWPVENVYD
;
A
#
# COMPACT_ATOMS: atom_id res chain seq x y z
N MET A 1 -16.19 -17.31 -10.69
CA MET A 1 -17.06 -17.16 -11.88
C MET A 1 -18.35 -16.39 -11.60
N ALA A 2 -19.12 -16.71 -10.55
CA ALA A 2 -20.38 -16.01 -10.25
C ALA A 2 -20.22 -14.47 -10.08
N LEU A 3 -19.25 -14.01 -9.27
CA LEU A 3 -18.98 -12.57 -9.09
C LEU A 3 -18.63 -11.87 -10.41
N PHE A 4 -17.86 -12.51 -11.28
CA PHE A 4 -17.54 -11.98 -12.61
C PHE A 4 -18.80 -11.84 -13.49
N GLY A 5 -19.69 -12.84 -13.46
CA GLY A 5 -20.99 -12.77 -14.14
C GLY A 5 -21.85 -11.60 -13.64
N LEU A 6 -21.84 -11.32 -12.33
CA LEU A 6 -22.53 -10.17 -11.75
C LEU A 6 -21.91 -8.83 -12.17
N LEU A 7 -20.59 -8.74 -12.28
CA LEU A 7 -19.93 -7.54 -12.81
C LEU A 7 -20.32 -7.30 -14.28
N ALA A 8 -20.34 -8.33 -15.11
CA ALA A 8 -20.79 -8.22 -16.51
C ALA A 8 -22.26 -7.81 -16.60
N LEU A 9 -23.12 -8.39 -15.74
CA LEU A 9 -24.52 -8.00 -15.63
C LEU A 9 -24.67 -6.54 -15.20
N ALA A 10 -23.88 -6.07 -14.22
CA ALA A 10 -23.90 -4.69 -13.78
C ALA A 10 -23.56 -3.73 -14.94
N VAL A 11 -22.53 -4.02 -15.73
CA VAL A 11 -22.17 -3.24 -16.93
C VAL A 11 -23.31 -3.22 -17.94
N TYR A 12 -23.93 -4.36 -18.22
CA TYR A 12 -25.08 -4.44 -19.12
C TYR A 12 -26.26 -3.60 -18.61
N LEU A 13 -26.57 -3.65 -17.32
CA LEU A 13 -27.65 -2.87 -16.70
C LEU A 13 -27.33 -1.37 -16.72
N MET A 14 -26.07 -0.96 -16.51
CA MET A 14 -25.64 0.43 -16.68
C MET A 14 -25.83 0.90 -18.12
N TYR A 15 -25.49 0.06 -19.10
CA TYR A 15 -25.73 0.35 -20.52
C TYR A 15 -27.23 0.54 -20.82
N LYS A 16 -28.10 -0.27 -20.19
CA LYS A 16 -29.57 -0.12 -20.24
C LYS A 16 -30.10 1.01 -19.37
N LYS A 17 -29.24 1.71 -18.63
CA LYS A 17 -29.57 2.78 -17.66
C LYS A 17 -30.44 2.31 -16.49
N GLU A 18 -30.44 1.02 -16.19
CA GLU A 18 -31.12 0.40 -15.05
C GLU A 18 -30.23 0.49 -13.80
N TRP A 19 -29.97 1.73 -13.35
CA TRP A 19 -28.97 2.00 -12.32
C TRP A 19 -29.23 1.26 -11.01
N VAL A 20 -30.48 1.15 -10.56
CA VAL A 20 -30.80 0.45 -9.30
C VAL A 20 -30.35 -1.00 -9.34
N LEU A 21 -30.70 -1.72 -10.42
CA LEU A 21 -30.31 -3.12 -10.59
C LEU A 21 -28.80 -3.26 -10.78
N ALA A 22 -28.17 -2.32 -11.49
CA ALA A 22 -26.72 -2.30 -11.63
C ALA A 22 -26.01 -2.16 -10.27
N HIS A 23 -26.51 -1.30 -9.37
CA HIS A 23 -25.97 -1.18 -8.01
C HIS A 23 -26.18 -2.47 -7.21
N ILE A 24 -27.36 -3.07 -7.27
CA ILE A 24 -27.65 -4.35 -6.61
C ILE A 24 -26.68 -5.45 -7.10
N ALA A 25 -26.41 -5.53 -8.40
CA ALA A 25 -25.47 -6.49 -8.98
C ALA A 25 -24.01 -6.25 -8.54
N LEU A 26 -23.62 -5.02 -8.21
CA LEU A 26 -22.28 -4.69 -7.71
C LEU A 26 -22.06 -5.01 -6.23
N ILE A 27 -23.12 -5.00 -5.40
CA ILE A 27 -23.01 -5.20 -3.94
C ILE A 27 -22.29 -6.51 -3.58
N PRO A 28 -22.59 -7.69 -4.17
CA PRO A 28 -21.88 -8.92 -3.83
C PRO A 28 -20.37 -8.84 -4.06
N SER A 29 -19.94 -8.23 -5.17
CA SER A 29 -18.51 -8.03 -5.46
C SER A 29 -17.87 -7.04 -4.49
N PHE A 30 -18.58 -5.97 -4.12
CA PHE A 30 -18.14 -5.02 -3.10
C PHE A 30 -17.96 -5.68 -1.72
N LEU A 31 -18.94 -6.48 -1.28
CA LEU A 31 -18.88 -7.21 -0.01
C LEU A 31 -17.77 -8.26 -0.01
N TRP A 32 -17.61 -9.01 -1.10
CA TRP A 32 -16.51 -9.95 -1.25
C TRP A 32 -15.15 -9.24 -1.14
N HIS A 33 -15.00 -8.11 -1.81
CA HIS A 33 -13.77 -7.33 -1.78
C HIS A 33 -13.49 -6.76 -0.38
N PHE A 34 -14.52 -6.29 0.33
CA PHE A 34 -14.41 -5.87 1.73
C PHE A 34 -13.96 -7.00 2.64
N LEU A 35 -14.61 -8.17 2.54
CA LEU A 35 -14.26 -9.35 3.34
C LEU A 35 -12.82 -9.78 3.04
N GLY A 36 -12.45 -9.88 1.77
CA GLY A 36 -11.09 -10.22 1.35
C GLY A 36 -10.02 -9.24 1.85
N SER A 37 -10.32 -7.94 1.81
CA SER A 37 -9.33 -6.91 2.15
C SER A 37 -9.17 -6.67 3.66
N PHE A 38 -10.25 -6.80 4.43
CA PHE A 38 -10.30 -6.35 5.83
C PHE A 38 -10.59 -7.45 6.85
N VAL A 39 -11.13 -8.59 6.44
CA VAL A 39 -11.59 -9.65 7.36
C VAL A 39 -10.84 -10.96 7.16
N LEU A 40 -10.67 -11.38 5.90
CA LEU A 40 -9.91 -12.57 5.54
C LEU A 40 -8.41 -12.28 5.61
N SER A 41 -7.58 -13.33 5.54
CA SER A 41 -6.13 -13.23 5.80
C SER A 41 -5.45 -12.11 5.01
N GLY A 42 -4.43 -11.50 5.61
CA GLY A 42 -3.66 -10.42 4.99
C GLY A 42 -2.93 -10.81 3.68
N GLU A 43 -2.86 -12.10 3.36
CA GLU A 43 -2.28 -12.59 2.09
C GLU A 43 -3.15 -12.25 0.87
N LEU A 44 -4.47 -12.11 1.05
CA LEU A 44 -5.40 -11.81 -0.04
C LEU A 44 -5.41 -10.32 -0.42
N ALA A 45 -5.01 -9.45 0.51
CA ALA A 45 -5.06 -8.01 0.36
C ALA A 45 -3.71 -7.46 -0.14
N GLY A 46 -3.69 -6.93 -1.36
CA GLY A 46 -2.57 -6.15 -1.87
C GLY A 46 -2.54 -4.73 -1.30
N ASN A 47 -1.38 -4.09 -1.38
CA ASN A 47 -1.08 -2.72 -0.88
C ASN A 47 -1.98 -1.59 -1.43
N TYR A 48 -2.86 -1.91 -2.37
CA TYR A 48 -3.67 -0.98 -3.13
C TYR A 48 -5.11 -1.47 -3.35
N ASP A 49 -5.50 -2.58 -2.72
CA ASP A 49 -6.86 -3.13 -2.89
C ASP A 49 -7.92 -2.24 -2.22
N TYR A 50 -7.56 -1.49 -1.18
CA TYR A 50 -8.47 -0.51 -0.58
C TYR A 50 -8.84 0.64 -1.55
N TYR A 51 -8.07 0.93 -2.62
CA TYR A 51 -8.43 1.98 -3.59
C TYR A 51 -9.73 1.61 -4.31
N LEU A 52 -9.80 0.37 -4.79
CA LEU A 52 -10.99 -0.17 -5.44
C LEU A 52 -12.18 -0.20 -4.49
N PHE A 53 -11.94 -0.55 -3.22
CA PHE A 53 -12.96 -0.50 -2.18
C PHE A 53 -13.53 0.91 -2.02
N LEU A 54 -12.68 1.94 -1.86
CA LEU A 54 -13.11 3.32 -1.66
C LEU A 54 -13.82 3.89 -2.90
N LEU A 55 -13.31 3.61 -4.10
CA LEU A 55 -13.96 4.00 -5.35
C LEU A 55 -15.34 3.35 -5.50
N ALA A 56 -15.44 2.04 -5.22
CA ALA A 56 -16.70 1.32 -5.25
C ALA A 56 -17.67 1.82 -4.16
N PHE A 57 -17.17 2.16 -2.98
CA PHE A 57 -17.97 2.74 -1.90
C PHE A 57 -18.59 4.08 -2.32
N VAL A 58 -17.80 4.97 -2.94
CA VAL A 58 -18.31 6.23 -3.49
C VAL A 58 -19.35 5.97 -4.58
N LEU A 59 -19.07 5.04 -5.50
CA LEU A 59 -19.97 4.67 -6.58
C LEU A 59 -21.31 4.10 -6.08
N LEU A 60 -21.32 3.38 -4.96
CA LEU A 60 -22.54 2.77 -4.43
C LEU A 60 -23.33 3.69 -3.51
N PHE A 61 -22.65 4.38 -2.58
CA PHE A 61 -23.30 4.95 -1.41
C PHE A 61 -23.22 6.48 -1.30
N VAL A 62 -22.29 7.13 -2.02
CA VAL A 62 -22.05 8.56 -1.86
C VAL A 62 -22.82 9.36 -2.95
N PRO A 63 -23.46 10.49 -2.62
CA PRO A 63 -24.04 11.40 -3.61
C PRO A 63 -22.93 12.22 -4.30
N TYR A 64 -23.22 12.86 -5.44
CA TYR A 64 -22.19 13.58 -6.21
C TYR A 64 -21.00 12.69 -6.62
N LYS A 65 -21.31 11.43 -7.00
CA LYS A 65 -20.37 10.35 -7.32
C LYS A 65 -19.22 10.81 -8.20
N GLU A 66 -19.52 11.50 -9.30
CA GLU A 66 -18.50 11.97 -10.25
C GLU A 66 -17.45 12.88 -9.60
N PHE A 67 -17.89 13.86 -8.79
CA PHE A 67 -16.96 14.75 -8.09
C PHE A 67 -16.08 13.97 -7.09
N PHE A 68 -16.71 13.15 -6.23
CA PHE A 68 -15.96 12.43 -5.20
C PHE A 68 -15.05 11.35 -5.78
N LEU A 69 -15.41 10.69 -6.89
CA LEU A 69 -14.52 9.76 -7.59
C LEU A 69 -13.29 10.47 -8.15
N LYS A 70 -13.47 11.64 -8.79
CA LYS A 70 -12.37 12.47 -9.30
C LYS A 70 -11.47 12.95 -8.16
N LEU A 71 -12.07 13.52 -7.11
CA LEU A 71 -11.35 14.00 -5.94
C LEU A 71 -10.58 12.86 -5.27
N LEU A 72 -11.21 11.68 -5.11
CA LEU A 72 -10.61 10.52 -4.47
C LEU A 72 -9.35 10.05 -5.23
N LEU A 73 -9.40 9.99 -6.56
CA LEU A 73 -8.21 9.62 -7.35
C LEU A 73 -7.09 10.67 -7.24
N VAL A 74 -7.42 11.96 -7.20
CA VAL A 74 -6.43 13.04 -6.94
C VAL A 74 -5.84 12.93 -5.55
N LEU A 75 -6.67 12.63 -4.55
CA LEU A 75 -6.22 12.43 -3.18
C LEU A 75 -5.31 11.20 -3.06
N PHE A 76 -5.56 10.13 -3.80
CA PHE A 76 -4.63 8.99 -3.83
C PHE A 76 -3.24 9.40 -4.32
N TYR A 77 -3.15 10.20 -5.38
CA TYR A 77 -1.84 10.74 -5.81
C TYR A 77 -1.23 11.64 -4.73
N PHE A 78 -2.00 12.59 -4.22
CA PHE A 78 -1.50 13.53 -3.21
C PHE A 78 -0.99 12.82 -1.96
N LEU A 79 -1.80 11.92 -1.38
CA LEU A 79 -1.44 11.20 -0.16
C LEU A 79 -0.32 10.17 -0.40
N ALA A 80 -0.28 9.52 -1.57
CA ALA A 80 0.85 8.66 -1.94
C ALA A 80 2.14 9.43 -2.18
N SER A 81 2.09 10.75 -2.42
CA SER A 81 3.28 11.60 -2.47
C SER A 81 3.85 11.85 -1.07
N LEU A 82 3.00 11.89 -0.03
CA LEU A 82 3.45 12.11 1.35
C LEU A 82 4.37 10.99 1.83
N SER A 83 4.08 9.73 1.49
CA SER A 83 4.98 8.60 1.80
C SER A 83 6.32 8.66 1.06
N LYS A 84 6.38 9.42 -0.06
CA LYS A 84 7.59 9.64 -0.87
C LYS A 84 8.39 10.87 -0.43
N ILE A 85 7.89 11.68 0.49
CA ILE A 85 8.68 12.76 1.11
C ILE A 85 9.60 12.11 2.14
N HIS A 86 10.67 11.49 1.64
CA HIS A 86 11.65 10.77 2.41
C HIS A 86 13.00 10.85 1.71
N GLU A 87 14.08 10.82 2.49
CA GLU A 87 15.44 10.95 1.96
C GLU A 87 15.71 9.98 0.81
N SER A 88 15.27 8.72 0.94
CA SER A 88 15.51 7.71 -0.09
C SER A 88 14.84 7.97 -1.44
N TRP A 89 13.69 8.64 -1.44
CA TRP A 89 13.02 9.06 -2.67
C TRP A 89 13.63 10.34 -3.22
N ILE A 90 13.91 11.32 -2.36
CA ILE A 90 14.49 12.61 -2.76
C ILE A 90 15.89 12.44 -3.35
N LEU A 91 16.71 11.58 -2.74
CA LEU A 91 18.06 11.24 -3.21
C LEU A 91 18.06 10.13 -4.27
N GLY A 92 16.92 9.50 -4.55
CA GLY A 92 16.82 8.43 -5.53
C GLY A 92 17.39 7.07 -5.09
N THR A 93 17.82 6.93 -3.82
CA THR A 93 18.41 5.68 -3.31
C THR A 93 17.43 4.51 -3.33
N TYR A 94 16.12 4.78 -3.30
CA TYR A 94 15.08 3.79 -3.55
C TYR A 94 15.34 3.00 -4.83
N PHE A 95 15.57 3.70 -5.95
CA PHE A 95 15.76 3.07 -7.25
C PHE A 95 17.22 2.66 -7.47
N SER A 96 18.20 3.45 -7.00
CA SER A 96 19.61 3.10 -7.19
C SER A 96 20.07 1.90 -6.35
N SER A 97 19.28 1.46 -5.36
CA SER A 97 19.51 0.22 -4.60
C SER A 97 18.94 -1.03 -5.31
N LEU A 98 18.24 -0.85 -6.42
CA LEU A 98 17.71 -1.93 -7.24
C LEU A 98 18.73 -2.36 -8.26
N LYS A 99 18.78 -3.66 -8.52
CA LYS A 99 19.62 -4.24 -9.58
C LYS A 99 19.36 -3.63 -10.96
N THR A 100 18.12 -3.21 -11.23
CA THR A 100 17.70 -2.64 -12.52
C THR A 100 17.69 -1.11 -12.54
N GLY A 101 17.98 -0.44 -11.42
CA GLY A 101 17.93 1.01 -11.31
C GLY A 101 16.56 1.57 -11.72
N LEU A 102 16.59 2.60 -12.56
CA LEU A 102 15.41 3.19 -13.21
C LEU A 102 15.49 2.94 -14.74
N PRO A 103 14.94 1.83 -15.28
CA PRO A 103 15.06 1.48 -16.69
C PRO A 103 14.69 2.62 -17.64
N LEU A 104 15.39 2.70 -18.78
CA LEU A 104 15.30 3.80 -19.77
C LEU A 104 15.97 5.12 -19.36
N PHE A 105 16.40 5.25 -18.10
CA PHE A 105 17.07 6.45 -17.61
C PHE A 105 18.42 6.11 -16.98
N PRO A 106 19.44 6.97 -17.15
CA PRO A 106 20.72 6.78 -16.50
C PRO A 106 20.65 7.12 -15.00
N ASP A 107 21.47 6.45 -14.18
CA ASP A 107 21.42 6.55 -12.71
C ASP A 107 21.57 7.98 -12.18
N TRP A 108 22.40 8.81 -12.82
CA TRP A 108 22.57 10.22 -12.43
C TRP A 108 21.27 11.04 -12.50
N SER A 109 20.29 10.59 -13.29
CA SER A 109 19.01 11.28 -13.47
C SER A 109 17.92 10.80 -12.52
N ILE A 110 18.14 9.72 -11.74
CA ILE A 110 17.15 9.16 -10.82
C ILE A 110 16.61 10.21 -9.83
N PRO A 111 17.45 11.05 -9.18
CA PRO A 111 16.94 12.09 -8.28
C PRO A 111 16.02 13.09 -9.00
N ILE A 112 16.29 13.40 -10.28
CA ILE A 112 15.47 14.34 -11.05
C ILE A 112 14.07 13.74 -11.29
N TRP A 113 14.01 12.49 -11.74
CA TRP A 113 12.74 11.83 -12.06
C TRP A 113 11.90 11.54 -10.81
N THR A 114 12.51 11.12 -9.71
CA THR A 114 11.84 10.90 -8.44
C THR A 114 11.24 12.19 -7.88
N ASN A 115 11.99 13.29 -7.86
CA ASN A 115 11.47 14.59 -7.43
C ASN A 115 10.40 15.14 -8.38
N LEU A 116 10.51 14.89 -9.69
CA LEU A 116 9.45 15.22 -10.65
C LEU A 116 8.16 14.47 -10.31
N VAL A 117 8.22 13.17 -10.03
CA VAL A 117 7.05 12.38 -9.63
C VAL A 117 6.44 12.92 -8.34
N ILE A 118 7.26 13.19 -7.32
CA ILE A 118 6.81 13.79 -6.05
C ILE A 118 6.06 15.10 -6.31
N PHE A 119 6.65 16.01 -7.09
CA PHE A 119 6.02 17.29 -7.43
C PHE A 119 4.71 17.10 -8.20
N MET A 120 4.69 16.19 -9.17
CA MET A 120 3.52 15.95 -10.00
C MET A 120 2.37 15.32 -9.21
N GLU A 121 2.65 14.40 -8.29
CA GLU A 121 1.64 13.82 -7.40
C GLU A 121 1.14 14.80 -6.34
N MET A 122 2.03 15.61 -5.77
CA MET A 122 1.71 16.52 -4.67
C MET A 122 0.99 17.79 -5.13
N VAL A 123 1.48 18.39 -6.22
CA VAL A 123 0.99 19.69 -6.72
C VAL A 123 0.21 19.50 -7.99
N ALA A 124 0.78 18.83 -9.00
CA ALA A 124 0.17 18.82 -10.32
C ALA A 124 -1.13 18.00 -10.37
N ALA A 125 -1.28 16.96 -9.55
CA ALA A 125 -2.48 16.12 -9.47
C ALA A 125 -3.76 16.93 -9.26
N TRP A 126 -3.70 18.04 -8.51
CA TRP A 126 -4.84 18.93 -8.31
C TRP A 126 -5.35 19.57 -9.61
N PHE A 127 -4.47 19.78 -10.60
CA PHE A 127 -4.88 20.29 -11.90
C PHE A 127 -5.63 19.25 -12.75
N LEU A 128 -5.69 17.97 -12.35
CA LEU A 128 -6.64 17.03 -12.94
C LEU A 128 -8.10 17.47 -12.74
N LEU A 129 -8.38 18.19 -11.65
CA LEU A 129 -9.70 18.79 -11.34
C LEU A 129 -9.89 20.17 -11.98
N SER A 130 -8.91 20.67 -12.74
CA SER A 130 -8.96 22.02 -13.30
C SER A 130 -10.06 22.15 -14.36
N GLY A 131 -10.73 23.31 -14.39
CA GLY A 131 -11.58 23.71 -15.52
C GLY A 131 -10.77 24.16 -16.74
N ARG A 132 -9.47 24.44 -16.59
CA ARG A 132 -8.58 24.85 -17.68
C ARG A 132 -8.11 23.62 -18.45
N ARG A 133 -8.71 23.39 -19.63
CA ARG A 133 -8.45 22.20 -20.48
C ARG A 133 -6.97 21.94 -20.71
N LEU A 134 -6.17 22.96 -21.05
CA LEU A 134 -4.75 22.75 -21.35
C LEU A 134 -3.97 22.17 -20.15
N LEU A 135 -4.15 22.75 -18.95
CA LEU A 135 -3.49 22.28 -17.73
C LEU A 135 -3.94 20.87 -17.37
N GLN A 136 -5.26 20.63 -17.41
CA GLN A 136 -5.83 19.32 -17.11
C GLN A 136 -5.29 18.24 -18.06
N ARG A 137 -5.19 18.54 -19.37
CA ARG A 137 -4.69 17.60 -20.38
C ARG A 137 -3.21 17.32 -20.24
N ALA A 138 -2.40 18.34 -19.96
CA ALA A 138 -0.96 18.15 -19.74
C ALA A 138 -0.70 17.22 -18.56
N VAL A 139 -1.37 17.45 -17.43
CA VAL A 139 -1.23 16.61 -16.23
C VAL A 139 -1.79 15.21 -16.46
N PHE A 140 -2.94 15.10 -17.13
CA PHE A 140 -3.52 13.80 -17.50
C PHE A 140 -2.56 12.96 -18.35
N ILE A 141 -1.94 13.55 -19.38
CA ILE A 141 -0.95 12.85 -20.23
C ILE A 141 0.24 12.40 -19.39
N PHE A 142 0.75 13.24 -18.49
CA PHE A 142 1.82 12.87 -17.58
C PHE A 142 1.45 11.64 -16.75
N PHE A 143 0.28 11.64 -16.08
CA PHE A 143 -0.12 10.49 -15.27
C PHE A 143 -0.36 9.22 -16.11
N VAL A 144 -0.89 9.33 -17.33
CA VAL A 144 -1.01 8.17 -18.22
C VAL A 144 0.39 7.60 -18.54
N ALA A 145 1.34 8.46 -18.93
CA ALA A 145 2.71 8.03 -19.22
C ALA A 145 3.40 7.42 -17.99
N PHE A 146 3.23 8.06 -16.82
CA PHE A 146 3.74 7.55 -15.55
C PHE A 146 3.19 6.16 -15.22
N HIS A 147 1.89 5.91 -15.36
CA HIS A 147 1.33 4.58 -15.06
C HIS A 147 1.79 3.52 -16.05
N LEU A 148 1.85 3.85 -17.35
CA LEU A 148 2.38 2.94 -18.36
C LEU A 148 3.85 2.58 -18.07
N TYR A 149 4.66 3.57 -17.73
CA TYR A 149 6.06 3.38 -17.38
C TYR A 149 6.23 2.60 -16.07
N SER A 150 5.44 2.92 -15.04
CA SER A 150 5.49 2.24 -13.74
C SER A 150 5.25 0.73 -13.85
N GLY A 151 4.46 0.30 -14.85
CA GLY A 151 4.18 -1.10 -15.13
C GLY A 151 5.43 -1.97 -15.35
N ILE A 152 6.56 -1.35 -15.73
CA ILE A 152 7.86 -2.03 -15.86
C ILE A 152 8.37 -2.54 -14.50
N PHE A 153 8.13 -1.81 -13.41
CA PHE A 153 8.63 -2.16 -12.06
C PHE A 153 7.59 -2.93 -11.26
N VAL A 154 6.39 -2.38 -11.24
CA VAL A 154 5.36 -2.76 -10.27
C VAL A 154 4.50 -3.93 -10.75
N GLY A 155 4.75 -4.37 -11.98
CA GLY A 155 3.97 -5.39 -12.67
C GLY A 155 2.63 -4.87 -13.17
N PHE A 156 1.91 -5.75 -13.88
CA PHE A 156 0.69 -5.38 -14.60
C PHE A 156 -0.49 -5.01 -13.70
N ARG A 157 -0.54 -5.53 -12.46
CA ARG A 157 -1.73 -5.41 -11.60
C ARG A 157 -2.02 -3.95 -11.21
N TYR A 158 -1.01 -3.12 -10.96
CA TYR A 158 -1.26 -1.72 -10.62
C TYR A 158 -1.75 -0.87 -11.81
N PRO A 159 -1.08 -0.84 -12.99
CA PRO A 159 -1.60 -0.14 -14.16
C PRO A 159 -2.99 -0.63 -14.56
N ALA A 160 -3.27 -1.93 -14.49
CA ALA A 160 -4.60 -2.48 -14.78
C ALA A 160 -5.69 -1.97 -13.82
N THR A 161 -5.30 -1.52 -12.62
CA THR A 161 -6.22 -0.98 -11.61
C THR A 161 -6.45 0.52 -11.80
N VAL A 162 -5.37 1.32 -11.82
CA VAL A 162 -5.50 2.79 -11.85
C VAL A 162 -5.75 3.36 -13.24
N LEU A 163 -5.12 2.82 -14.28
CA LEU A 163 -5.17 3.43 -15.61
C LEU A 163 -6.61 3.47 -16.16
N PRO A 164 -7.45 2.42 -16.08
CA PRO A 164 -8.84 2.51 -16.50
C PRO A 164 -9.61 3.59 -15.74
N THR A 165 -9.44 3.70 -14.41
CA THR A 165 -10.10 4.72 -13.59
C THR A 165 -9.66 6.12 -14.00
N LEU A 166 -8.36 6.35 -14.22
CA LEU A 166 -7.81 7.62 -14.69
C LEU A 166 -8.40 8.02 -16.06
N LEU A 167 -8.47 7.08 -17.01
CA LEU A 167 -9.03 7.31 -18.34
C LEU A 167 -10.54 7.62 -18.28
N ILE A 168 -11.30 6.89 -17.46
CA ILE A 168 -12.74 7.10 -17.30
C ILE A 168 -13.02 8.48 -16.68
N LEU A 169 -12.30 8.84 -15.63
CA LEU A 169 -12.58 10.06 -14.86
C LEU A 169 -12.02 11.33 -15.51
N PHE A 170 -10.86 11.25 -16.16
CA PHE A 170 -10.08 12.41 -16.62
C PHE A 170 -9.71 12.38 -18.12
N GLY A 171 -10.14 11.35 -18.84
CA GLY A 171 -9.86 11.17 -20.27
C GLY A 171 -10.60 12.15 -21.19
N PRO A 172 -10.70 11.84 -22.50
CA PRO A 172 -11.18 12.78 -23.52
C PRO A 172 -12.56 13.40 -23.22
N LEU A 173 -13.43 12.68 -22.52
CA LEU A 173 -14.78 13.12 -22.15
C LEU A 173 -14.86 13.88 -20.82
N TYR A 174 -13.71 14.25 -20.23
CA TYR A 174 -13.66 15.02 -19.00
C TYR A 174 -14.50 16.30 -19.07
N ALA A 175 -15.41 16.44 -18.11
CA ALA A 175 -16.12 17.66 -17.80
C ALA A 175 -15.72 18.16 -16.41
N TYR A 176 -15.58 19.47 -16.24
CA TYR A 176 -15.33 20.07 -14.93
C TYR A 176 -16.57 19.89 -14.04
N THR A 177 -16.36 19.42 -12.80
CA THR A 177 -17.42 19.26 -11.80
C THR A 177 -17.09 20.14 -10.59
N PRO A 178 -17.93 21.14 -10.25
CA PRO A 178 -17.65 22.01 -9.11
C PRO A 178 -17.78 21.26 -7.77
N PRO A 179 -17.04 21.68 -6.73
CA PRO A 179 -17.16 21.09 -5.39
C PRO A 179 -18.59 21.21 -4.83
N PRO A 180 -19.21 20.11 -4.38
CA PRO A 180 -20.54 20.15 -3.80
C PRO A 180 -20.48 20.61 -2.34
N LEU A 181 -21.13 21.73 -2.03
CA LEU A 181 -21.17 22.34 -0.69
C LEU A 181 -22.52 22.13 0.03
N THR A 182 -23.26 21.08 -0.34
CA THR A 182 -24.59 20.80 0.23
C THR A 182 -24.51 19.80 1.38
N ARG A 183 -25.54 19.76 2.24
CA ARG A 183 -25.65 18.75 3.31
C ARG A 183 -25.61 17.31 2.80
N ARG A 184 -26.08 17.06 1.57
CA ARG A 184 -26.01 15.73 0.94
C ARG A 184 -24.56 15.31 0.71
N ALA A 185 -23.65 16.24 0.44
CA ALA A 185 -22.24 15.96 0.22
C ALA A 185 -21.47 15.59 1.51
N LEU A 186 -22.07 15.75 2.69
CA LEU A 186 -21.41 15.54 3.98
C LEU A 186 -20.76 14.16 4.10
N ALA A 187 -21.45 13.10 3.65
CA ALA A 187 -20.90 11.74 3.68
C ALA A 187 -19.60 11.60 2.89
N GLY A 188 -19.51 12.25 1.71
CA GLY A 188 -18.29 12.24 0.91
C GLY A 188 -17.16 13.04 1.54
N TRP A 189 -17.46 14.19 2.16
CA TRP A 189 -16.46 14.97 2.89
C TRP A 189 -15.97 14.29 4.19
N ILE A 190 -16.84 13.57 4.89
CA ILE A 190 -16.46 12.71 6.01
C ILE A 190 -15.51 11.62 5.53
N LEU A 191 -15.80 10.96 4.40
CA LEU A 191 -14.91 9.95 3.83
C LEU A 191 -13.53 10.53 3.51
N VAL A 192 -13.47 11.70 2.87
CA VAL A 192 -12.21 12.41 2.59
C VAL A 192 -11.45 12.67 3.90
N SER A 193 -12.14 13.16 4.93
CA SER A 193 -11.53 13.44 6.24
C SER A 193 -10.98 12.17 6.89
N LEU A 194 -11.72 11.06 6.84
CA LEU A 194 -11.29 9.76 7.34
C LEU A 194 -10.03 9.26 6.62
N MET A 195 -9.91 9.49 5.31
CA MET A 195 -8.70 9.12 4.58
C MET A 195 -7.47 9.91 5.04
N PHE A 196 -7.60 11.21 5.27
CA PHE A 196 -6.50 12.01 5.83
C PHE A 196 -6.11 11.50 7.22
N MET A 197 -7.09 11.22 8.08
CA MET A 197 -6.81 10.67 9.42
C MET A 197 -6.13 9.31 9.34
N ALA A 198 -6.56 8.44 8.43
CA ALA A 198 -5.97 7.12 8.22
C ALA A 198 -4.51 7.23 7.70
N GLN A 199 -4.26 8.11 6.72
CA GLN A 199 -2.91 8.39 6.20
C GLN A 199 -1.97 8.93 7.27
N LEU A 200 -2.46 9.80 8.16
CA LEU A 200 -1.64 10.44 9.20
C LEU A 200 -1.48 9.58 10.45
N SER A 201 -2.27 8.51 10.60
CA SER A 201 -2.24 7.68 11.81
C SER A 201 -0.87 7.05 12.12
N PRO A 202 -0.02 6.65 11.14
CA PRO A 202 1.28 6.09 11.47
C PRO A 202 2.24 7.10 12.09
N LEU A 203 2.05 8.40 11.83
CA LEU A 203 2.82 9.47 12.49
C LEU A 203 2.52 9.57 14.00
N LEU A 204 1.48 8.89 14.49
CA LEU A 204 1.15 8.81 15.91
C LEU A 204 1.82 7.62 16.60
N VAL A 205 2.37 6.67 15.84
CA VAL A 205 3.13 5.53 16.36
C VAL A 205 4.60 5.93 16.43
N ARG A 206 5.25 5.59 17.55
CA ARG A 206 6.67 5.90 17.74
C ARG A 206 7.53 5.00 16.86
N GLY A 207 8.55 5.58 16.24
CA GLY A 207 9.52 4.87 15.41
C GLY A 207 9.42 5.30 13.95
N ASP A 208 10.34 4.81 13.12
CA ASP A 208 10.21 4.92 11.68
C ASP A 208 9.15 3.89 11.22
N GLU A 209 8.05 4.36 10.64
CA GLU A 209 6.96 3.52 10.16
C GLU A 209 7.41 2.58 9.03
N LYS A 210 8.47 2.94 8.30
CA LYS A 210 9.01 2.14 7.20
C LYS A 210 9.84 0.99 7.75
N LEU A 211 10.58 1.20 8.84
CA LEU A 211 11.40 0.18 9.49
C LEU A 211 10.56 -0.79 10.32
N THR A 212 9.60 -0.28 11.07
CA THR A 212 8.79 -1.09 11.99
C THR A 212 7.54 -1.66 11.30
N LEU A 213 7.01 -0.94 10.30
CA LEU A 213 5.76 -1.23 9.58
C LEU A 213 4.51 -1.24 10.48
N GLU A 214 4.66 -0.74 11.70
CA GLU A 214 3.56 -0.53 12.62
C GLU A 214 2.61 0.53 12.04
N ALA A 215 1.31 0.31 12.20
CA ALA A 215 0.25 1.15 11.63
C ALA A 215 0.26 1.35 10.09
N ASN A 216 1.22 0.78 9.34
CA ASN A 216 1.35 0.98 7.89
C ASN A 216 0.07 0.57 7.11
N LYS A 217 -0.72 -0.39 7.64
CA LYS A 217 -1.98 -0.80 7.00
C LYS A 217 -3.07 0.27 6.99
N PHE A 218 -2.96 1.33 7.80
CA PHE A 218 -3.95 2.41 7.83
C PHE A 218 -3.72 3.48 6.74
N GLY A 219 -2.50 3.62 6.21
CA GLY A 219 -2.19 4.64 5.20
C GLY A 219 -1.94 4.09 3.80
N LEU A 220 -1.70 5.00 2.87
CA LEU A 220 -1.52 4.77 1.44
C LEU A 220 -0.04 4.61 1.08
N TYR A 221 0.57 3.52 1.50
CA TYR A 221 2.02 3.30 1.36
C TYR A 221 2.38 2.41 0.18
N MET A 222 2.01 2.80 -1.03
CA MET A 222 2.11 1.88 -2.17
C MET A 222 3.57 1.59 -2.61
N PHE A 223 4.47 2.56 -2.48
CA PHE A 223 5.91 2.47 -2.80
C PHE A 223 6.72 3.31 -1.83
N GLU A 224 6.73 2.94 -0.56
CA GLU A 224 7.42 3.74 0.45
C GLU A 224 8.91 3.45 0.53
N SER A 225 9.27 2.16 0.42
CA SER A 225 10.62 1.66 0.58
C SER A 225 10.80 0.31 -0.10
N ASN A 226 12.05 -0.01 -0.38
CA ASN A 226 12.50 -1.26 -0.92
C ASN A 226 12.97 -2.13 0.25
N HIS A 227 12.18 -3.13 0.62
CA HIS A 227 12.41 -3.89 1.85
C HIS A 227 13.08 -5.23 1.57
N GLN A 228 14.01 -5.60 2.44
CA GLN A 228 14.54 -6.96 2.54
C GLN A 228 14.52 -7.41 3.97
N CYS A 229 14.25 -8.70 4.18
CA CYS A 229 14.22 -9.24 5.52
C CYS A 229 14.69 -10.68 5.59
N VAL A 230 15.20 -11.01 6.76
CA VAL A 230 15.54 -12.37 7.18
C VAL A 230 14.85 -12.61 8.52
N SER A 231 13.90 -13.54 8.54
CA SER A 231 13.28 -14.04 9.76
C SER A 231 13.88 -15.39 10.09
N SER A 232 14.59 -15.48 11.22
CA SER A 232 15.16 -16.74 11.71
C SER A 232 14.53 -17.09 13.05
N ALA A 233 14.06 -18.32 13.19
CA ALA A 233 13.45 -18.81 14.42
C ALA A 233 13.97 -20.20 14.78
N THR A 234 14.25 -20.42 16.07
CA THR A 234 14.56 -21.74 16.62
C THR A 234 13.40 -22.18 17.50
N VAL A 235 12.73 -23.24 17.10
CA VAL A 235 11.59 -23.80 17.81
C VAL A 235 12.09 -24.86 18.78
N PHE A 236 11.79 -24.69 20.07
CA PHE A 236 12.11 -25.65 21.13
C PHE A 236 10.84 -26.40 21.52
N LEU A 237 10.85 -27.72 21.32
CA LEU A 237 9.78 -28.60 21.76
C LEU A 237 9.97 -29.01 23.22
N LYS A 238 8.88 -29.40 23.88
CA LYS A 238 8.88 -29.82 25.29
C LYS A 238 9.63 -31.13 25.54
N ASP A 239 9.82 -31.96 24.51
CA ASP A 239 10.60 -33.19 24.57
C ASP A 239 12.13 -32.95 24.47
N GLY A 240 12.55 -31.69 24.31
CA GLY A 240 13.95 -31.29 24.16
C GLY A 240 14.45 -31.23 22.72
N THR A 241 13.62 -31.64 21.74
CA THR A 241 13.95 -31.51 20.32
C THR A 241 13.89 -30.03 19.89
N GLN A 242 14.77 -29.64 18.98
CA GLN A 242 14.74 -28.30 18.36
C GLN A 242 14.88 -28.39 16.85
N TYR A 243 14.29 -27.41 16.16
CA TYR A 243 14.49 -27.22 14.73
C TYR A 243 14.49 -25.74 14.37
N GLU A 244 15.10 -25.42 13.24
CA GLU A 244 15.22 -24.05 12.75
C GLU A 244 14.26 -23.80 11.60
N VAL A 245 13.67 -22.61 11.59
CA VAL A 245 12.84 -22.10 10.52
C VAL A 245 13.46 -20.79 10.06
N ARG A 246 13.67 -20.67 8.76
CA ARG A 246 14.22 -19.46 8.15
C ARG A 246 13.39 -19.06 6.96
N ALA A 247 13.02 -17.79 6.90
CA ALA A 247 12.32 -17.19 5.79
C ALA A 247 13.03 -15.91 5.39
N GLU A 248 13.20 -15.72 4.08
CA GLU A 248 13.90 -14.58 3.52
C GLU A 248 13.07 -13.95 2.42
N SER A 249 13.17 -12.63 2.29
CA SER A 249 12.58 -11.92 1.16
C SER A 249 13.59 -10.99 0.53
N VAL A 250 13.84 -11.23 -0.76
CA VAL A 250 14.68 -10.40 -1.64
C VAL A 250 13.86 -9.62 -2.68
N SER A 251 12.54 -9.68 -2.56
CA SER A 251 11.62 -8.98 -3.45
C SER A 251 11.31 -7.62 -2.87
N ALA A 252 11.57 -6.57 -3.66
CA ALA A 252 11.19 -5.20 -3.32
C ALA A 252 9.68 -5.01 -3.08
N ARG A 253 8.84 -5.96 -3.52
CA ARG A 253 7.39 -5.95 -3.30
C ARG A 253 6.97 -6.46 -1.93
N SER A 254 7.80 -7.31 -1.32
CA SER A 254 7.55 -7.78 0.03
C SER A 254 7.74 -6.62 0.97
N ARG A 255 6.77 -6.34 1.84
CA ARG A 255 6.94 -5.31 2.85
C ARG A 255 7.77 -5.77 4.02
N CYS A 256 8.01 -7.08 4.20
CA CYS A 256 8.72 -7.57 5.38
C CYS A 256 8.06 -7.19 6.72
N ASP A 257 6.72 -7.23 6.77
CA ASP A 257 5.91 -6.87 7.95
C ASP A 257 6.18 -7.83 9.14
N PRO A 258 6.80 -7.38 10.25
CA PRO A 258 7.10 -8.22 11.40
C PRO A 258 5.85 -8.88 12.00
N TYR A 259 4.68 -8.23 11.92
CA TYR A 259 3.42 -8.81 12.38
C TYR A 259 3.09 -10.11 11.65
N TYR A 260 3.32 -10.18 10.34
CA TYR A 260 3.01 -11.37 9.55
C TYR A 260 3.88 -12.57 9.99
N TYR A 261 5.18 -12.34 10.16
CA TYR A 261 6.12 -13.37 10.62
C TYR A 261 5.81 -13.80 12.06
N TRP A 262 5.62 -12.84 12.96
CA TRP A 262 5.20 -13.11 14.33
C TRP A 262 3.91 -13.94 14.39
N PHE A 263 2.88 -13.55 13.64
CA PHE A 263 1.59 -14.26 13.63
C PHE A 263 1.75 -15.71 13.17
N SER A 264 2.60 -15.93 12.15
CA SER A 264 2.91 -17.28 11.64
C SER A 264 3.65 -18.16 12.66
N LEU A 265 4.47 -17.56 13.53
CA LEU A 265 5.20 -18.25 14.61
C LEU A 265 4.32 -18.48 15.84
N ARG A 266 3.45 -17.51 16.18
CA ARG A 266 2.57 -17.57 17.35
C ARG A 266 1.42 -18.55 17.17
N ALA A 267 0.83 -18.63 15.98
CA ALA A 267 -0.33 -19.49 15.74
C ALA A 267 -0.07 -20.98 16.06
N PRO A 268 1.10 -21.56 15.74
CA PRO A 268 1.50 -22.89 16.23
C PRO A 268 1.60 -22.98 17.75
N CYS A 269 2.12 -21.98 18.46
CA CYS A 269 2.21 -22.02 19.93
C CYS A 269 0.84 -22.19 20.61
N GLU A 270 -0.22 -21.65 20.01
CA GLU A 270 -1.59 -21.75 20.54
C GLU A 270 -2.27 -23.08 20.17
N ARG A 271 -1.85 -23.73 19.07
CA ARG A 271 -2.49 -24.95 18.53
C ARG A 271 -1.76 -26.24 18.92
N ASP A 272 -0.44 -26.18 19.03
CA ASP A 272 0.42 -27.33 19.28
C ASP A 272 1.04 -27.24 20.69
N GLN A 273 0.53 -28.07 21.59
CA GLN A 273 1.01 -28.14 22.96
C GLN A 273 2.42 -28.73 23.08
N ALA A 274 2.98 -29.33 22.02
CA ALA A 274 4.36 -29.83 22.02
C ALA A 274 5.38 -28.69 21.97
N ILE A 275 5.01 -27.51 21.46
CA ILE A 275 5.90 -26.35 21.41
C ILE A 275 6.07 -25.78 22.82
N GLY A 276 7.34 -25.66 23.25
CA GLY A 276 7.72 -25.06 24.52
C GLY A 276 7.92 -23.56 24.41
N ARG A 277 8.82 -23.14 23.50
CA ARG A 277 9.12 -21.73 23.20
C ARG A 277 9.71 -21.58 21.80
N ILE A 278 9.71 -20.36 21.28
CA ILE A 278 10.33 -20.02 19.99
C ILE A 278 11.28 -18.84 20.19
N VAL A 279 12.56 -19.02 19.93
CA VAL A 279 13.52 -17.91 19.83
C VAL A 279 13.40 -17.32 18.44
N TRP A 280 13.30 -16.00 18.31
CA TRP A 280 13.04 -15.34 17.04
C TRP A 280 13.89 -14.09 16.88
N THR A 281 14.55 -14.00 15.71
CA THR A 281 15.21 -12.78 15.25
C THR A 281 14.61 -12.34 13.93
N PHE A 282 14.46 -11.03 13.76
CA PHE A 282 14.01 -10.42 12.52
C PHE A 282 14.96 -9.29 12.12
N ASP A 283 15.64 -9.49 11.01
CA ASP A 283 16.59 -8.55 10.44
C ASP A 283 15.91 -7.86 9.25
N HIS A 284 15.89 -6.52 9.24
CA HIS A 284 15.19 -5.71 8.23
C HIS A 284 16.13 -4.66 7.63
N SER A 285 16.12 -4.55 6.30
CA SER A 285 16.83 -3.52 5.54
C SER A 285 15.83 -2.74 4.67
N ILE A 286 16.11 -1.44 4.54
CA ILE A 286 15.34 -0.50 3.74
C ILE A 286 16.24 0.19 2.72
N ASN A 287 15.81 0.22 1.46
CA ASN A 287 16.44 1.00 0.38
C ASN A 287 17.94 0.71 0.20
N GLY A 288 18.35 -0.55 0.39
CA GLY A 288 19.75 -0.98 0.31
C GLY A 288 20.62 -0.56 1.50
N GLY A 289 20.02 0.00 2.56
CA GLY A 289 20.70 0.26 3.83
C GLY A 289 21.10 -1.02 4.57
N PRO A 290 21.82 -0.93 5.69
CA PRO A 290 22.24 -2.12 6.44
C PRO A 290 21.04 -2.93 6.96
N PHE A 291 21.24 -4.23 7.17
CA PHE A 291 20.31 -5.05 7.93
C PHE A 291 20.39 -4.68 9.42
N LEU A 292 19.28 -4.19 9.95
CA LEU A 292 19.10 -3.89 11.36
C LEU A 292 18.33 -5.05 12.01
N ARG A 293 18.85 -5.60 13.11
CA ARG A 293 18.11 -6.58 13.92
C ARG A 293 17.04 -5.87 14.74
N ILE A 294 15.84 -5.81 14.19
CA ILE A 294 14.71 -5.12 14.81
C ILE A 294 13.90 -6.00 15.75
N VAL A 295 14.01 -7.33 15.65
CA VAL A 295 13.46 -8.25 16.66
C VAL A 295 14.55 -9.20 17.11
N ASP A 296 14.64 -9.42 18.43
CA ASP A 296 15.57 -10.36 19.06
C ASP A 296 14.95 -10.86 20.38
N GLU A 297 14.09 -11.86 20.26
CA GLU A 297 13.22 -12.31 21.33
C GLU A 297 13.46 -13.78 21.66
N GLN A 298 13.56 -14.09 22.95
CA GLN A 298 13.84 -15.46 23.43
C GLN A 298 12.59 -16.34 23.51
N ASP A 299 11.41 -15.72 23.44
CA ASP A 299 10.12 -16.41 23.45
C ASP A 299 9.04 -15.62 22.68
N ALA A 300 8.98 -15.84 21.37
CA ALA A 300 7.97 -15.26 20.49
C ALA A 300 6.53 -15.70 20.83
N CYS A 301 6.34 -16.84 21.49
CA CYS A 301 5.02 -17.32 21.89
C CYS A 301 4.38 -16.42 22.97
N SER A 302 5.20 -15.73 23.77
CA SER A 302 4.75 -14.84 24.85
C SER A 302 4.40 -13.43 24.39
N LEU A 303 4.79 -13.07 23.16
CA LEU A 303 4.62 -11.71 22.64
C LEU A 303 3.16 -11.40 22.31
N SER A 304 2.82 -10.12 22.41
CA SER A 304 1.54 -9.55 21.97
C SER A 304 1.79 -8.40 21.00
N TYR A 305 0.90 -8.25 20.02
CA TYR A 305 0.95 -7.14 19.05
C TYR A 305 -0.22 -6.17 19.29
N ASP A 306 0.10 -4.88 19.45
CA ASP A 306 -0.86 -3.78 19.45
C ASP A 306 -0.81 -3.06 18.09
N PRO A 307 -1.91 -3.02 17.32
CA PRO A 307 -1.92 -2.38 16.01
C PRO A 307 -1.92 -0.84 16.05
N PHE A 308 -2.20 -0.23 17.20
CA PHE A 308 -2.35 1.23 17.34
C PHE A 308 -1.22 1.87 18.13
N ARG A 309 -0.25 1.08 18.60
CA ARG A 309 0.85 1.55 19.44
C ARG A 309 2.13 0.83 19.07
N HIS A 310 3.23 1.45 19.46
CA HIS A 310 4.55 0.86 19.32
C HIS A 310 4.69 -0.39 20.21
N ASN A 311 5.17 -1.47 19.62
CA ASN A 311 5.44 -2.75 20.25
C ASN A 311 6.90 -2.78 20.68
N ALA A 312 7.14 -2.83 21.99
CA ALA A 312 8.49 -2.69 22.57
C ALA A 312 9.50 -3.77 22.13
N TRP A 313 9.02 -4.90 21.61
CA TRP A 313 9.86 -5.98 21.06
C TRP A 313 10.29 -5.73 19.60
N ILE A 314 9.78 -4.68 18.96
CA ILE A 314 10.22 -4.19 17.65
C ILE A 314 11.10 -2.97 17.89
N LYS A 315 12.42 -3.12 17.75
CA LYS A 315 13.38 -2.03 17.95
C LYS A 315 13.25 -0.97 16.86
N THR A 316 13.37 0.28 17.26
CA THR A 316 13.46 1.46 16.39
C THR A 316 14.92 1.87 16.20
N GLU A 317 15.21 2.81 15.29
CA GLU A 317 16.55 3.40 15.16
C GLU A 317 17.07 3.98 16.49
N THR A 318 16.18 4.51 17.34
CA THR A 318 16.56 5.10 18.63
C THR A 318 17.05 4.07 19.64
N ASP A 319 16.72 2.79 19.44
CA ASP A 319 17.18 1.69 20.29
C ASP A 319 18.56 1.15 19.84
N ALA A 320 19.16 1.76 18.82
CA ALA A 320 20.45 1.40 18.23
C ALA A 320 20.57 -0.11 17.93
N PRO A 321 19.69 -0.65 17.06
CA PRO A 321 19.67 -2.08 16.75
C PRO A 321 21.01 -2.53 16.17
N GLU A 322 21.36 -3.78 16.43
CA GLU A 322 22.59 -4.40 15.93
C GLU A 322 22.59 -4.39 14.38
N VAL A 323 23.71 -3.96 13.80
CA VAL A 323 23.94 -4.03 12.36
C VAL A 323 24.49 -5.42 12.02
N ILE A 324 23.67 -6.25 11.39
CA ILE A 324 24.00 -7.64 11.08
C ILE A 324 24.83 -7.75 9.80
N GLY A 325 24.63 -6.82 8.87
CA GLY A 325 25.33 -6.82 7.59
C GLY A 325 24.66 -5.91 6.58
N TRP A 326 24.89 -6.21 5.30
CA TRP A 326 24.34 -5.45 4.18
C TRP A 326 23.53 -6.37 3.26
N PRO A 327 22.41 -5.87 2.72
CA PRO A 327 21.64 -6.61 1.74
C PRO A 327 22.38 -6.79 0.42
N VAL A 328 21.91 -7.77 -0.36
CA VAL A 328 22.18 -7.83 -1.80
C VAL A 328 21.30 -6.84 -2.55
N GLU A 329 21.66 -6.48 -3.78
CA GLU A 329 20.80 -5.66 -4.64
C GLU A 329 19.42 -6.30 -4.80
N ASN A 330 18.38 -5.48 -4.60
CA ASN A 330 17.01 -5.93 -4.68
C ASN A 330 16.54 -6.14 -6.12
N VAL A 331 15.59 -7.06 -6.28
CA VAL A 331 14.91 -7.31 -7.56
C VAL A 331 13.42 -6.96 -7.45
N TYR A 332 12.90 -6.39 -8.53
CA TYR A 332 11.45 -6.24 -8.74
C TYR A 332 10.94 -7.43 -9.54
N ASP A 333 10.58 -8.50 -8.85
CA ASP A 333 9.85 -9.64 -9.45
C ASP A 333 8.34 -9.48 -9.30
#